data_AF-A0A8X6IIJ4-F1
#
_entry.id   AF-A0A8X6IIJ4-F1
#
_cell.length_a   1.000
_cell.length_b   1.000
_cell.length_c   1.000
_cell.angle_alpha   90.00
_cell.angle_beta   90.00
_cell.angle_gamma   90.00
#
_symmetry.space_group_name_H-M   'P 1'
#
loop_
_entity.id
_entity.type
_entity.pdbx_description
1 polymer ?
#
loop_
_entity_poly.entity_id
_entity_poly.type
_entity_poly.pdbx_seq_one_letter_code
_entity_poly.pdbx_strand_id
1 'polypeptide(L)'
;MLTFNIDTADGLVNGAVGQLKKLEYCFFKGSINLEGESIGLEFPNSNDIGKEKRRQCICYSIQNKMGLLWTTIERVKKVVYRSNNDAISVTRNQFPIILAEAMTIHKSQEAAVAFKRNRSLQYVALSRVASIQGLSILGEYKAPPREDDLILQEMKRLKAHTILPKYAFLHQHNDPNTLQIMYHNVQSLNAHHKDIAADPCMMNSNILLFAETWTKVGDKFAFDPFDHYHLLSHHSRRKPSGVSIYIKNT
;
A
#
# COMPACT_ATOMS: atom_id res chain seq x y z
N MET A 1 -10.63 0.77 12.76
CA MET A 1 -9.78 0.82 11.55
C MET A 1 -9.04 2.14 11.50
N LEU A 2 -7.75 2.12 11.17
CA LEU A 2 -6.93 3.31 10.94
C LEU A 2 -7.38 4.05 9.67
N THR A 3 -7.36 5.38 9.69
CA THR A 3 -7.91 6.25 8.62
C THR A 3 -6.84 6.92 7.74
N PHE A 4 -5.57 6.77 8.10
CA PHE A 4 -4.43 7.19 7.29
C PHE A 4 -3.17 6.44 7.74
N ASN A 5 -2.10 6.56 6.96
CA ASN A 5 -0.81 5.95 7.24
C ASN A 5 -0.13 6.69 8.40
N ILE A 6 0.08 6.00 9.52
CA ILE A 6 0.86 6.50 10.65
C ILE A 6 2.32 6.11 10.45
N ASP A 7 2.58 4.84 10.20
CA ASP A 7 3.90 4.30 9.89
C ASP A 7 3.72 3.12 8.92
N THR A 8 4.10 3.33 7.67
CA THR A 8 3.96 2.30 6.63
C THR A 8 4.95 1.16 6.81
N ALA A 9 6.13 1.42 7.37
CA ALA A 9 7.16 0.40 7.59
C ALA A 9 6.79 -0.53 8.75
N ASP A 10 6.10 0.00 9.77
CA ASP A 10 5.58 -0.77 10.91
C ASP A 10 4.16 -1.32 10.68
N GLY A 11 3.65 -1.25 9.45
CA GLY A 11 2.32 -1.78 9.08
C GLY A 11 1.12 -1.00 9.63
N LEU A 12 1.33 0.16 10.27
CA LEU A 12 0.28 1.07 10.74
C LEU A 12 -0.25 1.93 9.58
N VAL A 13 -0.89 1.25 8.62
CA VAL A 13 -1.37 1.81 7.37
C VAL A 13 -2.87 2.15 7.41
N ASN A 14 -3.31 3.01 6.49
CA ASN A 14 -4.72 3.25 6.23
C ASN A 14 -5.43 1.93 5.90
N GLY A 15 -6.58 1.68 6.51
CA GLY A 15 -7.31 0.43 6.34
C GLY A 15 -6.96 -0.66 7.36
N ALA A 16 -5.88 -0.51 8.13
CA ALA A 16 -5.54 -1.51 9.15
C ALA A 16 -6.64 -1.60 10.23
N VAL A 17 -7.19 -2.81 10.41
CA VAL A 17 -8.28 -3.09 11.34
C VAL A 17 -7.71 -3.71 12.62
N GLY A 18 -7.94 -3.04 13.75
CA GLY A 18 -7.61 -3.52 15.07
C GLY A 18 -8.81 -3.43 16.02
N GLN A 19 -8.71 -4.12 17.14
CA GLN A 19 -9.67 -4.11 18.24
C GLN A 19 -9.21 -3.13 19.31
N LEU A 20 -10.12 -2.27 19.78
CA LEU A 20 -9.86 -1.37 20.90
C LEU A 20 -9.80 -2.17 22.21
N LYS A 21 -8.70 -2.03 22.96
CA LYS A 21 -8.49 -2.72 24.24
C LYS A 21 -8.37 -1.80 25.44
N LYS A 22 -7.89 -0.58 25.24
CA LYS A 22 -7.70 0.40 26.32
C LYS A 22 -7.94 1.82 25.82
N LEU A 23 -8.53 2.64 26.69
CA LEU A 23 -8.60 4.09 26.56
C LEU A 23 -7.82 4.70 27.72
N GLU A 24 -6.88 5.60 27.41
CA GLU A 24 -6.12 6.35 28.40
C GLU A 24 -6.58 7.80 28.38
N TYR A 25 -6.80 8.36 29.57
CA TYR A 25 -7.33 9.71 29.76
C TYR A 25 -6.33 10.54 30.53
N CYS A 26 -6.21 11.81 30.14
CA CYS A 26 -5.42 12.80 30.87
C CYS A 26 -6.31 13.93 31.36
N PHE A 27 -5.91 14.49 32.50
CA PHE A 27 -6.46 15.74 33.01
C PHE A 27 -5.83 16.89 32.24
N PHE A 28 -6.65 17.68 31.56
CA PHE A 28 -6.17 18.91 30.97
C PHE A 28 -6.00 19.94 32.10
N LYS A 29 -4.80 20.54 32.20
CA LYS A 29 -4.47 21.55 33.23
C LYS A 29 -5.56 22.61 33.30
N GLY A 30 -6.33 22.63 34.39
CA GLY A 30 -7.37 23.62 34.66
C GLY A 30 -8.79 23.26 34.24
N SER A 31 -9.07 22.01 33.83
CA SER A 31 -10.45 21.58 33.52
C SER A 31 -10.81 20.24 34.18
N ILE A 32 -12.09 20.09 34.52
CA ILE A 32 -12.68 18.89 35.13
C ILE A 32 -12.96 17.77 34.09
N ASN A 33 -12.74 18.05 32.81
CA ASN A 33 -13.04 17.14 31.72
C ASN A 33 -11.83 16.26 31.41
N LEU A 34 -12.05 14.94 31.44
CA LEU A 34 -11.10 13.93 31.00
C LEU A 34 -11.04 13.92 29.47
N GLU A 35 -9.88 14.24 28.89
CA GLU A 35 -9.66 14.04 27.46
C GLU A 35 -8.89 12.74 27.25
N GLY A 36 -9.35 11.91 26.31
CA GLY A 36 -8.57 10.73 25.91
C GLY A 36 -7.24 11.15 25.29
N GLU A 37 -6.13 10.73 25.89
CA GLU A 37 -4.76 11.00 25.42
C GLU A 37 -4.32 9.99 24.37
N SER A 38 -4.58 8.71 24.66
CA SER A 38 -4.06 7.58 23.91
C SER A 38 -5.10 6.44 23.90
N ILE A 39 -5.01 5.58 22.88
CA ILE A 39 -5.77 4.33 22.81
C ILE A 39 -4.84 3.15 22.59
N GLY A 40 -5.15 2.00 23.18
CA GLY A 40 -4.47 0.73 22.90
C GLY A 40 -5.27 -0.10 21.90
N LEU A 41 -4.68 -0.37 20.73
CA LEU A 41 -5.25 -1.24 19.70
C LEU A 41 -4.50 -2.57 19.59
N GLU A 42 -5.21 -3.68 19.54
CA GLU A 42 -4.66 -4.99 19.17
C GLU A 42 -5.01 -5.31 17.72
N PHE A 43 -4.06 -5.80 16.93
CA PHE A 43 -4.26 -6.18 15.53
C PHE A 43 -4.30 -7.72 15.39
N PRO A 44 -5.49 -8.36 15.49
CA PRO A 44 -5.58 -9.81 15.59
C PRO A 44 -5.11 -10.55 14.32
N ASN A 45 -5.17 -9.89 13.17
CA ASN A 45 -4.76 -10.49 11.90
C ASN A 45 -3.24 -10.55 11.70
N SER A 46 -2.47 -9.73 12.43
CA SER A 46 -1.00 -9.75 12.37
C SER A 46 -0.38 -9.08 13.59
N ASN A 47 0.41 -9.85 14.33
CA ASN A 47 1.19 -9.35 15.47
C ASN A 47 2.37 -8.47 15.05
N ASP A 48 2.75 -8.47 13.76
CA ASP A 48 3.85 -7.63 13.27
C ASP A 48 3.42 -6.17 13.06
N ILE A 49 2.12 -5.89 12.95
CA ILE A 49 1.62 -4.51 12.84
C ILE A 49 1.87 -3.78 14.15
N GLY A 50 2.55 -2.62 14.10
CA GLY A 50 2.81 -1.77 15.26
C GLY A 50 3.93 -2.26 16.17
N LYS A 51 4.75 -3.22 15.72
CA LYS A 51 5.76 -3.90 16.53
C LYS A 51 6.88 -2.96 16.96
N GLU A 52 7.39 -2.14 16.05
CA GLU A 52 8.42 -1.18 16.38
C GLU A 52 7.87 -0.09 17.30
N LYS A 53 6.63 0.36 17.07
CA LYS A 53 5.98 1.31 17.99
C LYS A 53 5.84 0.76 19.40
N ARG A 54 5.42 -0.51 19.56
CA ARG A 54 5.36 -1.17 20.88
C ARG A 54 6.74 -1.28 21.53
N ARG A 55 7.78 -1.54 20.75
CA ARG A 55 9.17 -1.59 21.25
C ARG A 55 9.64 -0.24 21.77
N GLN A 56 9.33 0.85 21.06
CA GLN A 56 9.68 2.21 21.47
C GLN A 56 8.97 2.63 22.77
N CYS A 57 7.73 2.18 22.97
CA CYS A 57 6.93 2.55 24.14
C CYS A 57 6.92 1.51 25.27
N ILE A 58 7.83 0.52 25.27
CA ILE A 58 7.76 -0.64 26.18
C ILE A 58 7.74 -0.25 27.67
N CYS A 59 8.57 0.71 28.08
CA CYS A 59 8.61 1.18 29.47
C CYS A 59 7.27 1.81 29.89
N TYR A 60 6.69 2.63 29.01
CA TYR A 60 5.38 3.24 29.22
C TYR A 60 4.28 2.18 29.30
N SER A 61 4.30 1.18 28.41
CA SER A 61 3.33 0.08 28.40
C SER A 61 3.36 -0.73 29.69
N ILE A 62 4.55 -1.02 30.23
CA ILE A 62 4.71 -1.74 31.51
C ILE A 62 4.15 -0.91 32.67
N GLN A 63 4.53 0.38 32.76
CA GLN A 63 4.05 1.28 33.82
C GLN A 63 2.52 1.42 33.81
N ASN A 64 1.92 1.49 32.63
CA ASN A 64 0.49 1.65 32.46
C ASN A 64 -0.28 0.32 32.35
N LYS A 65 0.35 -0.82 32.67
CA LYS A 65 -0.26 -2.17 32.64
C LYS A 65 -0.96 -2.47 31.30
N MET A 66 -0.36 -2.06 30.18
CA MET A 66 -0.86 -2.37 28.84
C MET A 66 -0.47 -3.79 28.42
N GLY A 67 -1.33 -4.45 27.64
CA GLY A 67 -0.99 -5.73 27.02
C GLY A 67 0.17 -5.60 26.02
N LEU A 68 1.02 -6.62 25.95
CA LEU A 68 2.23 -6.63 25.10
C LEU A 68 1.94 -6.55 23.59
N LEU A 69 0.73 -6.89 23.17
CA LEU A 69 0.26 -6.82 21.78
C LEU A 69 -0.56 -5.55 21.50
N TRP A 70 -0.71 -4.66 22.48
CA TRP A 70 -1.49 -3.45 22.31
C TRP A 70 -0.58 -2.33 21.81
N THR A 71 -0.90 -1.82 20.63
CA THR A 71 -0.19 -0.71 20.01
C THR A 71 -0.86 0.59 20.41
N THR A 72 -0.09 1.48 21.02
CA THR A 72 -0.57 2.81 21.45
C THR A 72 -0.75 3.72 20.23
N ILE A 73 -1.95 4.30 20.09
CA ILE A 73 -2.29 5.27 19.06
C ILE A 73 -2.73 6.56 19.74
N GLU A 74 -2.11 7.66 19.32
CA GLU A 74 -2.34 8.99 19.86
C GLU A 74 -3.28 9.79 18.95
N ARG A 75 -3.77 10.91 19.45
CA ARG A 75 -4.50 11.87 18.62
C ARG A 75 -3.57 12.51 17.60
N VAL A 76 -4.12 12.79 16.43
CA VAL A 76 -3.40 13.51 15.38
C VAL A 76 -4.12 14.81 15.08
N LYS A 77 -3.36 15.89 15.06
CA LYS A 77 -3.80 17.19 14.57
C LYS A 77 -3.65 17.24 13.06
N LYS A 78 -4.76 17.46 12.36
CA LYS A 78 -4.78 17.60 10.90
C LYS A 78 -5.52 18.87 10.52
N VAL A 79 -4.92 19.65 9.64
CA VAL A 79 -5.54 20.83 9.05
C VAL A 79 -6.31 20.39 7.81
N VAL A 80 -7.57 20.80 7.71
CA VAL A 80 -8.46 20.53 6.58
C VAL A 80 -8.82 21.86 5.94
N TYR A 81 -8.51 22.01 4.66
CA TYR A 81 -8.81 23.22 3.90
C TYR A 81 -10.19 23.09 3.25
N ARG A 82 -11.01 24.14 3.35
CA ARG A 82 -12.39 24.13 2.81
C ARG A 82 -12.44 24.46 1.31
N SER A 83 -11.47 25.21 0.80
CA SER A 83 -11.32 25.49 -0.64
C SER A 83 -9.86 25.37 -1.05
N ASN A 84 -9.61 25.19 -2.35
CA ASN A 84 -8.27 25.11 -2.93
C ASN A 84 -7.44 26.40 -2.77
N ASN A 85 -8.05 27.51 -2.33
CA ASN A 85 -7.38 28.81 -2.19
C ASN A 85 -6.92 29.09 -0.75
N ASP A 86 -6.88 28.07 0.12
CA ASP A 86 -6.38 28.12 1.51
C ASP A 86 -7.00 29.19 2.44
N ALA A 87 -8.04 29.90 2.00
CA ALA A 87 -8.62 31.03 2.72
C ALA A 87 -9.28 30.63 4.05
N ILE A 88 -9.74 29.38 4.18
CA ILE A 88 -10.34 28.85 5.41
C ILE A 88 -9.79 27.45 5.67
N SER A 89 -9.15 27.31 6.83
CA SER A 89 -8.66 26.04 7.34
C SER A 89 -9.36 25.66 8.64
N VAL A 90 -9.58 24.37 8.84
CA VAL A 90 -10.19 23.79 10.02
C VAL A 90 -9.23 22.76 10.60
N THR A 91 -8.79 22.98 11.83
CA THR A 91 -7.92 22.02 12.53
C THR A 91 -8.77 20.99 13.27
N ARG A 92 -8.54 19.72 12.96
CA ARG A 92 -9.13 18.57 13.66
C ARG A 92 -8.07 17.88 14.50
N ASN A 93 -8.30 17.77 15.81
CA ASN A 93 -7.48 16.98 16.72
C ASN A 93 -8.26 15.73 17.18
N GLN A 94 -7.99 14.57 16.58
CA GLN A 94 -8.78 13.36 16.81
C GLN A 94 -7.91 12.10 16.67
N PHE A 95 -8.32 11.01 17.32
CA PHE A 95 -7.74 9.69 17.06
C PHE A 95 -7.94 9.29 15.59
N PRO A 96 -6.92 8.73 14.94
CA PRO A 96 -6.97 8.42 13.52
C PRO A 96 -7.74 7.14 13.21
N ILE A 97 -8.86 6.88 13.90
CA ILE A 97 -9.64 5.66 13.80
C ILE A 97 -11.11 5.91 13.50
N ILE A 98 -11.75 4.93 12.86
CA ILE A 98 -13.20 4.80 12.79
C ILE A 98 -13.64 3.40 13.23
N LEU A 99 -14.89 3.29 13.69
CA LEU A 99 -15.57 2.01 13.87
C LEU A 99 -15.63 1.28 12.53
N ALA A 100 -15.37 -0.02 12.53
CA ALA A 100 -15.18 -0.80 11.30
C ALA A 100 -15.89 -2.16 11.33
N GLU A 101 -16.91 -2.32 12.18
CA GLU A 101 -17.79 -3.50 12.15
C GLU A 101 -18.63 -3.54 10.88
N ALA A 102 -19.04 -2.37 10.40
CA ALA A 102 -19.73 -2.21 9.13
C ALA A 102 -19.25 -0.95 8.42
N MET A 103 -19.16 -1.01 7.09
CA MET A 103 -18.80 0.12 6.26
C MET A 103 -19.56 0.09 4.94
N THR A 104 -19.77 1.27 4.36
CA THR A 104 -20.37 1.38 3.03
C THR A 104 -19.38 0.92 1.97
N ILE A 105 -19.88 0.30 0.90
CA ILE A 105 -19.03 -0.21 -0.22
C ILE A 105 -18.10 0.89 -0.76
N HIS A 106 -18.60 2.12 -0.87
CA HIS A 106 -17.83 3.28 -1.36
C HIS A 106 -16.65 3.70 -0.46
N LYS A 107 -16.67 3.31 0.82
CA LYS A 107 -15.61 3.62 1.79
C LYS A 107 -14.81 2.38 2.19
N SER A 108 -15.18 1.21 1.67
CA SER A 108 -14.51 -0.05 1.99
C SER A 108 -13.18 -0.17 1.26
N GLN A 109 -12.14 -0.54 2.01
CA GLN A 109 -10.84 -0.91 1.46
C GLN A 109 -10.65 -2.44 1.50
N GLU A 110 -11.22 -3.14 2.48
CA GLU A 110 -11.29 -4.61 2.61
C GLU A 110 -12.56 -4.99 3.41
N ALA A 111 -13.58 -5.66 2.84
CA ALA A 111 -14.83 -5.95 3.58
C ALA A 111 -15.67 -7.13 3.04
N ALA A 112 -16.43 -7.76 3.92
CA ALA A 112 -17.50 -8.73 3.60
C ALA A 112 -18.81 -8.02 3.19
N VAL A 113 -19.62 -8.66 2.33
CA VAL A 113 -20.67 -7.98 1.54
C VAL A 113 -22.07 -8.53 1.85
N ALA A 114 -23.03 -7.65 2.17
CA ALA A 114 -24.46 -7.97 2.26
C ALA A 114 -25.19 -7.58 0.96
N PHE A 115 -25.92 -8.52 0.35
CA PHE A 115 -26.41 -8.42 -1.03
C PHE A 115 -27.85 -7.90 -1.16
N LYS A 116 -28.00 -6.74 -1.81
CA LYS A 116 -29.14 -6.34 -2.66
C LYS A 116 -28.79 -5.04 -3.41
N ARG A 117 -27.83 -5.09 -4.34
CA ARG A 117 -27.33 -3.90 -5.07
C ARG A 117 -26.97 -4.19 -6.53
N ASN A 118 -26.77 -3.12 -7.32
CA ASN A 118 -26.43 -3.16 -8.75
C ASN A 118 -25.05 -3.83 -9.02
N ARG A 119 -24.83 -4.23 -10.28
CA ARG A 119 -23.63 -4.95 -10.73
C ARG A 119 -22.30 -4.28 -10.34
N SER A 120 -22.21 -2.95 -10.47
CA SER A 120 -20.98 -2.21 -10.18
C SER A 120 -20.61 -2.24 -8.70
N LEU A 121 -21.58 -2.09 -7.80
CA LEU A 121 -21.33 -2.17 -6.36
C LEU A 121 -20.96 -3.58 -5.92
N GLN A 122 -21.58 -4.62 -6.51
CA GLN A 122 -21.21 -6.01 -6.25
C GLN A 122 -19.76 -6.28 -6.67
N TYR A 123 -19.36 -5.83 -7.87
CA TYR A 123 -17.98 -5.94 -8.33
C TYR A 123 -17.01 -5.25 -7.38
N VAL A 124 -17.26 -3.98 -7.05
CA VAL A 124 -16.38 -3.21 -6.15
C VAL A 124 -16.26 -3.90 -4.80
N ALA A 125 -17.37 -4.36 -4.21
CA ALA A 125 -17.35 -4.96 -2.89
C ALA A 125 -16.61 -6.31 -2.88
N LEU A 126 -16.85 -7.16 -3.88
CA LEU A 126 -16.17 -8.46 -3.99
C LEU A 126 -14.68 -8.31 -4.34
N SER A 127 -14.30 -7.31 -5.13
CA SER A 127 -12.89 -7.07 -5.48
C SER A 127 -12.05 -6.47 -4.34
N ARG A 128 -12.65 -6.13 -3.20
CA ARG A 128 -11.90 -5.63 -2.02
C ARG A 128 -11.32 -6.74 -1.15
N VAL A 129 -11.77 -7.98 -1.30
CA VAL A 129 -11.29 -9.06 -0.43
C VAL A 129 -10.00 -9.65 -1.00
N ALA A 130 -8.95 -9.69 -0.18
CA ALA A 130 -7.63 -10.19 -0.58
C ALA A 130 -7.59 -11.72 -0.79
N SER A 131 -8.48 -12.47 -0.13
CA SER A 131 -8.58 -13.92 -0.26
C SER A 131 -10.03 -14.40 -0.17
N ILE A 132 -10.36 -15.49 -0.86
CA ILE A 132 -11.71 -16.04 -0.82
C ILE A 132 -12.10 -16.57 0.56
N GLN A 133 -11.11 -17.00 1.36
CA GLN A 133 -11.32 -17.44 2.74
C GLN A 133 -11.77 -16.31 3.66
N GLY A 134 -11.41 -15.07 3.35
CA GLY A 134 -11.83 -13.88 4.09
C GLY A 134 -13.21 -13.35 3.67
N LEU A 135 -13.87 -13.97 2.69
CA LEU A 135 -15.17 -13.52 2.17
C LEU A 135 -16.30 -14.38 2.74
N SER A 136 -17.21 -13.71 3.44
CA SER A 136 -18.51 -14.29 3.82
C SER A 136 -19.62 -13.53 3.11
N ILE A 137 -20.46 -14.28 2.37
CA ILE A 137 -21.64 -13.73 1.73
C ILE A 137 -22.86 -14.10 2.56
N LEU A 138 -23.57 -13.10 3.07
CA LEU A 138 -24.84 -13.30 3.74
C LEU A 138 -25.97 -13.32 2.71
N GLY A 139 -26.70 -14.44 2.65
CA GLY A 139 -27.79 -14.68 1.70
C GLY A 139 -27.36 -15.39 0.41
N GLU A 140 -28.22 -15.36 -0.60
CA GLU A 140 -27.97 -15.99 -1.90
C GLU A 140 -27.23 -15.00 -2.83
N TYR A 141 -26.06 -15.41 -3.34
CA TYR A 141 -25.37 -14.66 -4.37
C TYR A 141 -25.98 -14.96 -5.75
N LYS A 142 -26.47 -13.92 -6.43
CA LYS A 142 -26.90 -13.99 -7.83
C LYS A 142 -25.97 -13.16 -8.68
N ALA A 143 -25.23 -13.83 -9.56
CA ALA A 143 -24.36 -13.16 -10.50
C ALA A 143 -25.19 -12.22 -11.40
N PRO A 144 -24.73 -10.98 -11.64
CA PRO A 144 -25.39 -10.07 -12.56
C PRO A 144 -25.49 -10.68 -13.97
N PRO A 145 -26.61 -10.48 -14.69
CA PRO A 145 -26.77 -10.97 -16.05
C PRO A 145 -25.67 -10.40 -16.97
N ARG A 146 -25.24 -11.22 -17.94
CA ARG A 146 -24.14 -10.92 -18.88
C ARG A 146 -24.59 -10.53 -20.29
N GLU A 147 -25.86 -10.70 -20.61
CA GLU A 147 -26.40 -10.40 -21.95
C GLU A 147 -26.37 -8.89 -22.22
N ASP A 148 -25.95 -8.51 -23.43
CA ASP A 148 -25.84 -7.12 -23.92
C ASP A 148 -25.10 -6.14 -23.01
N ASP A 149 -24.06 -6.64 -22.34
CA ASP A 149 -23.22 -5.81 -21.48
C ASP A 149 -22.37 -4.82 -22.28
N LEU A 150 -22.77 -3.55 -22.25
CA LEU A 150 -22.05 -2.42 -22.83
C LEU A 150 -20.59 -2.35 -22.39
N ILE A 151 -20.28 -2.74 -21.14
CA ILE A 151 -18.89 -2.76 -20.64
C ILE A 151 -18.10 -3.84 -21.37
N LEU A 152 -18.67 -5.01 -21.61
CA LEU A 152 -18.00 -6.09 -22.32
C LEU A 152 -17.78 -5.73 -23.80
N GLN A 153 -18.75 -5.06 -24.43
CA GLN A 153 -18.62 -4.52 -25.78
C GLN A 153 -17.50 -3.49 -25.85
N GLU A 154 -17.43 -2.56 -24.90
CA GLU A 154 -16.37 -1.55 -24.84
C GLU A 154 -15.00 -2.18 -24.57
N MET A 155 -14.91 -3.15 -23.66
CA MET A 155 -13.68 -3.90 -23.42
C MET A 155 -13.21 -4.66 -24.67
N LYS A 156 -14.13 -5.21 -25.47
CA LYS A 156 -13.80 -5.81 -26.78
C LYS A 156 -13.30 -4.74 -27.76
N ARG A 157 -13.97 -3.58 -27.83
CA ARG A 157 -13.57 -2.46 -28.70
C ARG A 157 -12.16 -1.96 -28.35
N LEU A 158 -11.87 -1.76 -27.06
CA LEU A 158 -10.56 -1.33 -26.56
C LEU A 158 -9.46 -2.35 -26.87
N LYS A 159 -9.74 -3.65 -26.73
CA LYS A 159 -8.79 -4.70 -27.14
C LYS A 159 -8.54 -4.71 -28.64
N ALA A 160 -9.59 -4.54 -29.45
CA ALA A 160 -9.48 -4.48 -30.91
C ALA A 160 -8.75 -3.21 -31.39
N HIS A 161 -8.92 -2.08 -30.69
CA HIS A 161 -8.32 -0.78 -31.01
C HIS A 161 -7.34 -0.37 -29.90
N THR A 162 -6.36 -1.22 -29.64
CA THR A 162 -5.38 -0.96 -28.57
C THR A 162 -4.55 0.28 -28.93
N ILE A 163 -4.74 1.36 -28.19
CA ILE A 163 -3.87 2.53 -28.27
C ILE A 163 -2.73 2.29 -27.28
N LEU A 164 -1.51 2.09 -27.79
CA LEU A 164 -0.31 1.98 -26.95
C LEU A 164 0.28 3.39 -26.78
N PRO A 165 0.12 4.05 -25.62
CA PRO A 165 0.82 5.29 -25.36
C PRO A 165 2.31 4.99 -25.28
N LYS A 166 3.04 5.38 -26.33
CA LYS A 166 4.50 5.30 -26.37
C LYS A 166 5.06 6.67 -26.05
N TYR A 167 5.81 6.76 -24.96
CA TYR A 167 6.64 7.94 -24.71
C TYR A 167 7.84 7.86 -25.66
N ALA A 168 7.78 8.60 -26.77
CA ALA A 168 8.78 8.51 -27.84
C ALA A 168 10.22 8.60 -27.31
N PHE A 169 10.49 9.48 -26.34
CA PHE A 169 11.80 9.65 -25.72
C PHE A 169 12.32 8.42 -24.94
N LEU A 170 11.45 7.53 -24.45
CA LEU A 170 11.87 6.28 -23.79
C LEU A 170 12.21 5.18 -24.80
N HIS A 171 11.72 5.29 -26.03
CA HIS A 171 11.86 4.28 -27.08
C HIS A 171 12.83 4.70 -28.20
N GLN A 172 13.12 5.98 -28.33
CA GLN A 172 13.96 6.53 -29.38
C GLN A 172 15.33 6.87 -28.80
N HIS A 173 16.26 5.91 -28.91
CA HIS A 173 17.66 6.09 -28.51
C HIS A 173 18.55 6.10 -29.76
N ASN A 174 18.29 7.05 -30.67
CA ASN A 174 19.05 7.16 -31.92
C ASN A 174 20.13 8.24 -31.87
N ASP A 175 20.21 9.02 -30.79
CA ASP A 175 21.25 10.02 -30.60
C ASP A 175 22.44 9.41 -29.83
N PRO A 176 23.62 9.26 -30.46
CA PRO A 176 24.81 8.73 -29.79
C PRO A 176 25.35 9.65 -28.67
N ASN A 177 24.86 10.89 -28.56
CA ASN A 177 25.24 11.82 -27.50
C ASN A 177 24.30 11.81 -26.29
N THR A 178 23.23 11.01 -26.34
CA THR A 178 22.28 10.91 -25.24
C THR A 178 22.61 9.70 -24.37
N LEU A 179 22.63 9.89 -23.05
CA LEU A 179 22.75 8.81 -22.05
C LEU A 179 21.42 8.66 -21.33
N GLN A 180 20.73 7.53 -21.53
CA GLN A 180 19.49 7.21 -20.83
C GLN A 180 19.76 6.32 -19.60
N ILE A 181 19.36 6.83 -18.44
CA ILE A 181 19.43 6.11 -17.16
C ILE A 181 18.00 5.86 -16.67
N MET A 182 17.64 4.60 -16.50
CA MET A 182 16.34 4.19 -15.95
C MET A 182 16.50 3.86 -14.47
N TYR A 183 15.82 4.62 -13.61
CA TYR A 183 15.67 4.27 -12.20
C TYR A 183 14.29 3.68 -11.94
N HIS A 184 14.25 2.52 -11.29
CA HIS A 184 12.98 1.91 -10.89
C HIS A 184 13.08 1.23 -9.53
N ASN A 185 12.06 1.43 -8.70
CA ASN A 185 11.91 0.70 -7.45
C ASN A 185 11.22 -0.64 -7.76
N VAL A 186 11.96 -1.74 -7.66
CA VAL A 186 11.52 -3.08 -8.05
C VAL A 186 11.35 -3.92 -6.80
N GLN A 187 10.18 -3.84 -6.18
CA GLN A 187 9.83 -4.62 -4.99
C GLN A 187 9.94 -6.13 -5.26
N SER A 188 11.12 -6.70 -4.99
CA SER A 188 11.56 -8.02 -5.44
C SER A 188 11.89 -8.16 -6.94
N LEU A 189 13.16 -7.94 -7.27
CA LEU A 189 13.73 -8.24 -8.59
C LEU A 189 13.58 -9.73 -8.95
N ASN A 190 13.66 -10.62 -7.96
CA ASN A 190 13.42 -12.05 -8.20
C ASN A 190 12.03 -12.34 -8.77
N ALA A 191 11.01 -11.62 -8.31
CA ALA A 191 9.65 -11.78 -8.80
C ALA A 191 9.46 -11.17 -10.20
N HIS A 192 10.13 -10.04 -10.48
CA HIS A 192 9.81 -9.18 -11.61
C HIS A 192 10.87 -9.07 -12.71
N HIS A 193 12.02 -9.75 -12.60
CA HIS A 193 13.08 -9.67 -13.61
C HIS A 193 12.59 -10.04 -15.04
N LYS A 194 11.65 -10.97 -15.18
CA LYS A 194 11.10 -11.32 -16.50
C LYS A 194 10.23 -10.20 -17.09
N ASP A 195 9.49 -9.51 -16.24
CA ASP A 195 8.65 -8.38 -16.66
C ASP A 195 9.53 -7.22 -17.16
N ILE A 196 10.63 -6.96 -16.43
CA ILE A 196 11.63 -5.96 -16.80
C ILE A 196 12.30 -6.31 -18.14
N ALA A 197 12.73 -7.56 -18.31
CA ALA A 197 13.37 -8.01 -19.54
C ALA A 197 12.41 -7.94 -20.75
N ALA A 198 11.10 -8.04 -20.52
CA ALA A 198 10.08 -7.91 -21.55
C ALA A 198 9.68 -6.46 -21.84
N ASP A 199 10.09 -5.48 -21.01
CA ASP A 199 9.74 -4.07 -21.20
C ASP A 199 10.75 -3.36 -22.13
N PRO A 200 10.34 -2.99 -23.36
CA PRO A 200 11.22 -2.31 -24.29
C PRO A 200 11.68 -0.93 -23.79
N CYS A 201 10.91 -0.25 -22.93
CA CYS A 201 11.30 1.05 -22.37
C CYS A 201 12.53 0.93 -21.48
N MET A 202 12.51 -0.05 -20.57
CA MET A 202 13.64 -0.33 -19.68
C MET A 202 14.83 -0.81 -20.51
N MET A 203 14.65 -1.83 -21.34
CA MET A 203 15.74 -2.46 -22.10
C MET A 203 16.39 -1.54 -23.16
N ASN A 204 15.72 -0.45 -23.54
CA ASN A 204 16.30 0.57 -24.43
C ASN A 204 17.33 1.49 -23.73
N SER A 205 17.32 1.58 -22.40
CA SER A 205 18.20 2.49 -21.64
C SER A 205 19.67 2.04 -21.67
N ASN A 206 20.63 2.94 -21.42
CA ASN A 206 22.05 2.57 -21.30
C ASN A 206 22.39 2.00 -19.92
N ILE A 207 21.71 2.48 -18.87
CA ILE A 207 21.94 2.06 -17.48
C ILE A 207 20.59 1.78 -16.82
N LEU A 208 20.50 0.64 -16.13
CA LEU A 208 19.37 0.27 -15.28
C LEU A 208 19.78 0.36 -13.81
N LEU A 209 19.04 1.15 -13.04
CA LEU A 209 19.22 1.34 -11.60
C LEU A 209 17.98 0.82 -10.88
N PHE A 210 18.10 -0.34 -10.25
CA PHE A 210 17.01 -0.92 -9.47
C PHE A 210 17.21 -0.71 -7.98
N ALA A 211 16.17 -0.24 -7.29
CA ALA A 211 16.10 -0.12 -5.83
C ALA A 211 15.05 -1.08 -5.26
N GLU A 212 15.12 -1.31 -3.94
CA GLU A 212 14.35 -2.33 -3.20
C GLU A 212 14.30 -3.68 -3.91
N THR A 213 15.43 -4.12 -4.46
CA THR A 213 15.51 -5.34 -5.27
C THR A 213 15.16 -6.62 -4.48
N TRP A 214 15.22 -6.56 -3.15
CA TRP A 214 15.00 -7.69 -2.23
C TRP A 214 15.81 -8.92 -2.64
N THR A 215 17.06 -8.68 -3.04
CA THR A 215 18.00 -9.71 -3.49
C THR A 215 18.94 -10.13 -2.36
N LYS A 216 19.58 -11.29 -2.52
CA LYS A 216 20.76 -11.69 -1.75
C LYS A 216 21.99 -11.71 -2.66
N VAL A 217 23.19 -11.63 -2.08
CA VAL A 217 24.47 -11.56 -2.84
C VAL A 217 24.65 -12.70 -3.86
N GLY A 218 24.06 -13.87 -3.61
CA GLY A 218 24.12 -15.01 -4.54
C GLY A 218 23.06 -15.02 -5.64
N ASP A 219 22.10 -14.10 -5.64
CA ASP A 219 21.09 -14.01 -6.70
C ASP A 219 21.73 -13.42 -7.98
N LYS A 220 21.38 -14.00 -9.14
CA LYS A 220 21.83 -13.53 -10.45
C LYS A 220 20.63 -13.38 -11.37
N PHE A 221 20.52 -12.24 -12.04
CA PHE A 221 19.49 -11.95 -13.03
C PHE A 221 20.21 -11.46 -14.29
N ALA A 222 19.91 -12.09 -15.42
CA ALA A 222 20.48 -11.71 -16.70
C ALA A 222 19.50 -10.82 -17.45
N PHE A 223 20.00 -9.68 -17.93
CA PHE A 223 19.28 -8.76 -18.79
C PHE A 223 20.14 -8.55 -20.02
N ASP A 224 19.91 -9.28 -21.12
CA ASP A 224 20.69 -9.07 -22.36
C ASP A 224 20.23 -7.77 -23.05
N PRO A 225 21.11 -6.82 -23.44
CA PRO A 225 22.57 -6.90 -23.52
C PRO A 225 23.30 -6.12 -22.42
N PHE A 226 22.89 -6.25 -21.17
CA PHE A 226 23.48 -5.58 -20.01
C PHE A 226 24.34 -6.50 -19.16
N ASP A 227 25.46 -5.96 -18.72
CA ASP A 227 26.30 -6.54 -17.69
C ASP A 227 25.87 -6.07 -16.30
N HIS A 228 25.84 -6.99 -15.35
CA HIS A 228 25.55 -6.68 -13.95
C HIS A 228 26.79 -6.06 -13.29
N TYR A 229 26.77 -4.74 -13.11
CA TYR A 229 27.91 -3.97 -12.65
C TYR A 229 28.01 -3.93 -11.11
N HIS A 230 26.89 -3.78 -10.41
CA HIS A 230 26.91 -3.64 -8.96
C HIS A 230 25.68 -4.23 -8.29
N LEU A 231 25.89 -4.87 -7.13
CA LEU A 231 24.83 -5.38 -6.25
C LEU A 231 25.13 -5.00 -4.80
N LEU A 232 24.25 -4.19 -4.21
CA LEU A 232 24.20 -3.97 -2.77
C LEU A 232 23.01 -4.76 -2.22
N SER A 233 23.27 -5.77 -1.40
CA SER A 233 22.22 -6.65 -0.90
C SER A 233 22.63 -7.34 0.38
N HIS A 234 21.65 -7.87 1.11
CA HIS A 234 21.93 -8.65 2.31
C HIS A 234 22.59 -9.99 1.94
N HIS A 235 23.55 -10.45 2.75
CA HIS A 235 24.36 -11.64 2.40
C HIS A 235 23.53 -12.91 2.18
N SER A 236 22.57 -13.19 3.06
CA SER A 236 21.89 -14.50 3.11
C SER A 236 20.37 -14.49 2.95
N ARG A 237 19.72 -13.32 3.04
CA ARG A 237 18.26 -13.22 3.13
C ARG A 237 17.77 -12.11 2.21
N ARG A 238 16.64 -12.33 1.56
CA ARG A 238 15.93 -11.29 0.82
C ARG A 238 15.19 -10.41 1.82
N LYS A 239 15.47 -9.11 1.84
CA LYS A 239 14.87 -8.12 2.76
C LYS A 239 14.27 -6.97 1.94
N PRO A 240 13.38 -6.14 2.54
CA PRO A 240 12.87 -4.93 1.92
C PRO A 240 13.92 -3.83 1.66
N SER A 241 14.98 -4.16 0.95
CA SER A 241 16.14 -3.32 0.63
C SER A 241 16.96 -3.94 -0.49
N GLY A 242 17.93 -3.19 -1.00
CA GLY A 242 18.88 -3.64 -2.00
C GLY A 242 18.90 -2.76 -3.24
N VAL A 243 20.05 -2.73 -3.91
CA VAL A 243 20.30 -1.96 -5.13
C VAL A 243 21.03 -2.87 -6.13
N SER A 244 20.61 -2.83 -7.39
CA SER A 244 21.26 -3.56 -8.48
C SER A 244 21.42 -2.65 -9.69
N ILE A 245 22.63 -2.61 -10.26
CA ILE A 245 23.02 -1.72 -11.36
C ILE A 245 23.44 -2.57 -12.55
N TYR A 246 22.83 -2.33 -13.70
CA TYR A 246 23.19 -2.96 -14.96
C TYR A 246 23.60 -1.90 -15.97
N ILE A 247 24.66 -2.18 -16.73
CA ILE A 247 25.19 -1.28 -17.77
C ILE A 247 25.12 -2.02 -19.09
N LYS A 248 24.53 -1.37 -20.10
CA LYS A 248 24.36 -1.93 -21.43
C LYS A 248 25.71 -2.04 -22.12
N ASN A 249 25.96 -3.18 -22.74
CA ASN A 249 27.14 -3.42 -23.56
C ASN A 249 27.00 -2.55 -24.81
N THR A 250 27.92 -1.60 -24.97
CA THR A 250 28.02 -0.70 -26.14
C THR A 250 28.70 -1.39 -27.30
#